data_AF-A0A960K266-F1
#
_entry.id   AF-A0A960K266-F1
#
_cell.length_a   1.000
_cell.length_b   1.000
_cell.length_c   1.000
_cell.angle_alpha   90.00
_cell.angle_beta   90.00
_cell.angle_gamma   90.00
#
_symmetry.space_group_name_H-M   'P 1'
#
loop_
_entity.id
_entity.type
_entity.pdbx_description
1 polymer ?
#
loop_
_entity_poly.entity_id
_entity_poly.type
_entity_poly.pdbx_seq_one_letter_code
_entity_poly.pdbx_strand_id
1 'polypeptide(L)'
;LPGLPEQKDSGQGTTMDCERIQEAIYLSFDNEIDAASRERLESHLASCSPCARRRNFTGNFLILLRRRVVRLAAPPELRRRILQSLPHRQQTLEGS
;
A
#
# COMPACT_ATOMS: atom_id res chain seq x y z
N LEU A 1 21.79 -23.92 -9.16
CA LEU A 1 21.17 -22.75 -8.51
C LEU A 1 20.98 -23.10 -7.04
N PRO A 2 21.72 -22.51 -6.10
CA PRO A 2 21.56 -22.83 -4.69
C PRO A 2 20.30 -22.15 -4.14
N GLY A 3 19.60 -22.89 -3.28
CA GLY A 3 18.22 -22.64 -2.87
C GLY A 3 17.97 -21.29 -2.20
N LEU A 4 16.78 -20.76 -2.49
CA LEU A 4 16.19 -19.67 -1.72
C LEU A 4 16.04 -20.11 -0.25
N PRO A 5 16.34 -19.23 0.71
CA PRO A 5 16.22 -19.56 2.13
C PRO A 5 14.75 -19.78 2.48
N GLU A 6 14.39 -21.02 2.83
CA GLU A 6 13.11 -21.34 3.48
C GLU A 6 13.05 -20.64 4.84
N GLN A 7 12.31 -19.54 4.89
CA GLN A 7 12.14 -18.75 6.10
C GLN A 7 11.20 -19.49 7.06
N LYS A 8 11.78 -20.33 7.91
CA LYS A 8 11.09 -20.97 9.04
C LYS A 8 10.94 -19.95 10.17
N ASP A 9 9.87 -19.16 10.16
CA ASP A 9 9.55 -18.24 11.25
C ASP A 9 8.38 -18.77 12.07
N SER A 10 8.69 -19.17 13.31
CA SER A 10 7.75 -19.66 14.31
C SER A 10 6.93 -18.50 14.88
N GLY A 11 5.99 -17.96 14.09
CA GLY A 11 4.98 -17.02 14.56
C GLY A 11 3.63 -17.74 14.62
N GLN A 12 3.01 -17.80 15.80
CA GLN A 12 1.69 -18.39 16.02
C GLN A 12 0.60 -17.54 15.35
N GLY A 13 0.49 -17.65 14.02
CA GLY A 13 -0.66 -17.31 13.22
C GLY A 13 -0.95 -18.53 12.36
N THR A 14 -2.18 -19.04 12.40
CA THR A 14 -2.63 -20.16 11.58
C THR A 14 -2.21 -19.91 10.13
N THR A 15 -1.50 -20.84 9.51
CA THR A 15 -0.95 -20.71 8.14
C THR A 15 -2.01 -20.26 7.13
N MET A 16 -3.26 -20.69 7.31
CA MET A 16 -4.44 -20.31 6.53
C MET A 16 -4.80 -18.82 6.58
N ASP A 17 -4.52 -18.12 7.69
CA ASP A 17 -4.80 -16.68 7.82
C ASP A 17 -3.69 -15.83 7.22
N CYS A 18 -2.44 -16.31 7.28
CA CYS A 18 -1.30 -15.64 6.66
C CYS A 18 -1.46 -15.54 5.14
N GLU A 19 -1.90 -16.61 4.47
CA GLU A 19 -2.11 -16.62 3.02
C GLU A 19 -3.20 -15.63 2.59
N ARG A 20 -4.31 -15.58 3.32
CA ARG A 20 -5.42 -14.65 3.05
C ARG A 20 -5.04 -13.18 3.26
N ILE A 21 -4.18 -12.91 4.24
CA ILE A 21 -3.71 -11.55 4.53
C ILE A 21 -2.73 -11.02 3.48
N GLN A 22 -2.05 -11.88 2.73
CA GLN A 22 -1.12 -11.42 1.68
C GLN A 22 -1.81 -10.58 0.61
N GLU A 23 -2.99 -10.98 0.16
CA GLU A 23 -3.77 -10.22 -0.82
C GLU A 23 -4.21 -8.87 -0.23
N ALA A 24 -4.72 -8.87 1.00
CA ALA A 24 -5.12 -7.66 1.71
C ALA A 24 -3.97 -6.65 1.87
N ILE A 25 -2.72 -7.12 2.03
CA ILE A 25 -1.55 -6.24 2.06
C ILE A 25 -1.44 -5.43 0.75
N TYR A 26 -1.57 -6.06 -0.41
CA TYR A 26 -1.46 -5.37 -1.71
C TYR A 26 -2.65 -4.44 -1.96
N LEU A 27 -3.88 -4.91 -1.72
CA LEU A 27 -5.08 -4.07 -1.80
C LEU A 27 -4.97 -2.82 -0.92
N SER A 28 -4.34 -2.94 0.26
CA SER A 28 -4.10 -1.79 1.14
C SER A 28 -3.13 -0.76 0.56
N PHE A 29 -2.16 -1.17 -0.26
CA PHE A 29 -1.22 -0.25 -0.91
C PHE A 29 -1.82 0.48 -2.10
N ASP A 30 -2.79 -0.15 -2.77
CA ASP A 30 -3.52 0.41 -3.91
C ASP A 30 -4.78 1.18 -3.50
N ASN A 31 -5.09 1.20 -2.19
CA ASN A 31 -6.28 1.83 -1.61
C ASN A 31 -7.60 1.20 -2.11
N GLU A 32 -7.56 -0.11 -2.40
CA GLU A 32 -8.68 -0.94 -2.88
C GLU A 32 -9.20 -1.91 -1.80
N ILE A 33 -8.75 -1.75 -0.55
CA ILE A 33 -9.20 -2.58 0.57
C ILE A 33 -10.49 -2.04 1.19
N ASP A 34 -11.45 -2.93 1.47
CA ASP A 34 -12.65 -2.58 2.22
C ASP A 34 -12.38 -2.43 3.72
N ALA A 35 -13.29 -1.77 4.44
CA ALA A 35 -13.11 -1.46 5.86
C ALA A 35 -12.98 -2.71 6.76
N ALA A 36 -13.76 -3.76 6.51
CA ALA A 36 -13.75 -4.97 7.31
C ALA A 36 -12.47 -5.81 7.07
N SER A 37 -11.97 -5.83 5.84
CA SER A 37 -10.69 -6.45 5.52
C SER A 37 -9.51 -5.66 6.07
N ARG A 38 -9.63 -4.32 6.12
CA ARG A 38 -8.61 -3.46 6.74
C ARG A 38 -8.45 -3.72 8.23
N GLU A 39 -9.55 -3.81 8.97
CA GLU A 39 -9.51 -4.11 10.41
C GLU A 39 -8.88 -5.48 10.68
N ARG A 40 -9.28 -6.50 9.90
CA ARG A 40 -8.68 -7.85 9.99
C ARG A 40 -7.18 -7.85 9.68
N LEU A 41 -6.77 -7.10 8.66
CA LEU A 41 -5.37 -6.91 8.31
C LEU A 41 -4.60 -6.26 9.47
N GLU A 42 -5.08 -5.16 10.03
CA GLU A 42 -4.42 -4.47 11.13
C GLU A 42 -4.29 -5.35 12.38
N SER A 43 -5.34 -6.10 12.74
CA SER A 43 -5.33 -7.07 13.84
C SER A 43 -4.32 -8.21 13.61
N HIS A 44 -4.26 -8.76 12.40
CA HIS A 44 -3.29 -9.79 12.08
C HIS A 44 -1.85 -9.27 12.10
N LEU A 45 -1.60 -8.06 11.59
CA LEU A 45 -0.26 -7.46 11.61
C LEU A 45 0.23 -7.16 13.02
N ALA A 46 -0.67 -6.91 13.97
CA ALA A 46 -0.32 -6.71 15.38
C ALA A 46 0.13 -8.01 16.08
N SER A 47 -0.37 -9.17 15.64
CA SER A 47 -0.10 -10.47 16.25
C SER A 47 0.93 -11.31 15.47
N CYS A 48 1.09 -11.08 14.17
CA CYS A 48 1.95 -11.87 13.29
C CYS A 48 3.17 -11.07 12.79
N SER A 49 4.31 -11.24 13.47
CA SER A 49 5.60 -10.66 13.08
C SER A 49 6.04 -10.99 11.62
N PRO A 50 5.91 -12.23 11.12
CA PRO A 50 6.26 -12.52 9.73
C PRO A 50 5.48 -11.69 8.71
N CYS A 51 4.16 -11.54 8.90
CA CYS A 51 3.31 -10.73 8.02
C CYS A 51 3.62 -9.23 8.13
N ALA A 52 3.90 -8.74 9.34
CA ALA A 52 4.35 -7.37 9.56
C ALA A 52 5.66 -7.06 8.82
N ARG A 53 6.65 -7.96 8.89
CA ARG A 53 7.91 -7.82 8.13
C ARG A 53 7.68 -7.85 6.62
N ARG A 54 6.81 -8.74 6.12
CA ARG A 54 6.44 -8.78 4.71
C ARG A 54 5.83 -7.46 4.25
N ARG A 55 4.85 -6.91 4.97
CA ARG A 55 4.23 -5.62 4.65
C ARG A 55 5.26 -4.49 4.58
N ASN A 56 6.15 -4.41 5.56
CA ASN A 56 7.21 -3.40 5.60
C ASN A 56 8.16 -3.53 4.40
N PHE A 57 8.57 -4.76 4.06
CA PHE A 57 9.37 -5.02 2.86
C PHE A 57 8.65 -4.55 1.59
N THR A 58 7.38 -4.93 1.40
CA THR A 58 6.58 -4.52 0.24
C THR A 58 6.48 -3.00 0.15
N GLY A 59 6.22 -2.31 1.26
CA GLY A 59 6.16 -0.84 1.28
C GLY A 59 7.49 -0.19 0.86
N ASN A 60 8.60 -0.66 1.42
CA ASN A 60 9.93 -0.17 1.04
C ASN A 60 10.25 -0.45 -0.44
N PHE A 61 9.90 -1.63 -0.92
CA PHE A 61 10.10 -2.01 -2.32
C PHE A 61 9.29 -1.13 -3.27
N LEU A 62 8.00 -0.88 -2.97
CA LEU A 62 7.15 0.01 -3.76
C LEU A 62 7.68 1.45 -3.78
N ILE A 63 8.24 1.96 -2.68
CA ILE A 63 8.89 3.28 -2.64
C ILE A 63 10.08 3.32 -3.60
N LEU A 64 10.92 2.28 -3.62
CA LEU A 64 12.06 2.19 -4.51
C LEU A 64 11.63 2.12 -5.98
N LEU A 65 10.65 1.27 -6.31
CA LEU A 65 10.09 1.21 -7.66
C LEU A 65 9.56 2.56 -8.11
N ARG A 66 8.78 3.23 -7.25
CA ARG A 66 8.21 4.56 -7.49
C ARG A 66 9.26 5.65 -7.77
N ARG A 67 10.51 5.48 -7.31
CA ARG A 67 11.64 6.39 -7.53
C ARG A 67 12.47 6.04 -8.75
N ARG A 68 12.55 4.75 -9.11
CA ARG A 68 13.45 4.24 -10.17
C ARG A 68 12.74 4.02 -11.51
N VAL A 69 11.44 3.78 -11.50
CA VAL A 69 10.66 3.55 -12.72
C VAL A 69 10.20 4.88 -13.30
N VAL A 70 10.38 5.04 -14.62
CA VAL A 70 9.90 6.20 -15.38
C VAL A 70 8.38 6.27 -15.23
N ARG A 71 7.88 7.42 -14.77
CA ARG A 71 6.45 7.67 -14.69
C ARG A 71 5.98 8.38 -15.93
N LEU A 72 4.90 7.87 -16.52
CA LEU A 72 4.13 8.62 -17.48
C LEU A 72 3.43 9.75 -16.72
N ALA A 73 3.79 10.99 -17.05
CA ALA A 73 3.09 12.15 -16.53
C ALA A 73 1.70 12.19 -17.18
N ALA A 74 0.67 12.49 -16.37
CA ALA A 74 -0.64 12.80 -16.92
C ALA A 74 -0.51 14.00 -17.88
N PRO A 75 -1.21 14.00 -19.02
CA PRO A 75 -1.20 15.13 -19.92
C PRO A 75 -1.56 16.44 -19.20
N PRO A 76 -0.87 17.55 -19.51
CA PRO A 76 -1.02 18.81 -18.77
C PRO A 76 -2.46 19.34 -18.78
N GLU A 77 -3.21 19.11 -19.86
CA GLU A 77 -4.62 19.48 -19.99
C GLU A 77 -5.53 18.70 -19.03
N LEU A 78 -5.28 17.41 -18.82
CA LEU A 78 -6.02 16.59 -17.88
C LEU A 78 -5.76 17.05 -16.45
N ARG A 79 -4.49 17.29 -16.11
CA ARG A 79 -4.10 17.85 -14.82
C ARG A 79 -4.76 19.20 -14.56
N ARG A 80 -4.78 20.10 -15.56
CA ARG A 80 -5.45 21.41 -15.47
C ARG A 80 -6.94 21.26 -15.18
N ARG A 81 -7.65 20.40 -15.90
CA ARG A 81 -9.09 20.15 -15.72
C ARG A 81 -9.41 19.64 -14.32
N ILE A 82 -8.67 18.63 -13.84
CA ILE A 82 -8.85 18.08 -12.48
C ILE A 82 -8.64 19.17 -11.42
N LEU A 83 -7.57 19.97 -11.56
CA LEU A 83 -7.26 21.03 -10.61
C LEU A 83 -8.31 22.17 -10.61
N GLN A 84 -8.99 22.41 -11.73
CA GLN A 84 -10.08 23.38 -11.85
C GLN A 84 -11.40 22.86 -11.25
N SER A 85 -11.63 21.54 -11.28
CA SER A 85 -12.82 20.92 -10.68
C SER A 85 -12.72 20.70 -9.17
N LEU A 86 -11.53 20.82 -8.59
CA LEU A 86 -11.33 20.63 -7.15
C LEU A 86 -11.74 21.90 -6.37
N PRO A 87 -12.66 21.80 -5.39
CA PRO A 87 -13.23 22.96 -4.69
C PRO A 87 -12.24 23.73 -3.80
N HIS A 88 -11.07 23.15 -3.49
CA HIS A 88 -10.12 23.72 -2.53
C HIS A 88 -9.21 24.83 -3.10
N ARG A 89 -9.27 25.13 -4.40
CA ARG A 89 -8.51 26.25 -4.99
C ARG A 89 -9.26 27.59 -4.91
N GLN A 90 -10.55 27.60 -4.59
CA GLN A 90 -11.33 28.85 -4.56
C GLN A 90 -11.11 29.69 -3.29
N GLN A 91 -10.45 29.14 -2.25
CA GLN A 91 -10.34 29.80 -0.94
C GLN A 91 -9.09 30.70 -0.76
N THR A 92 -8.11 30.67 -1.67
CA THR A 92 -6.86 31.47 -1.49
C THR A 92 -6.83 32.80 -2.25
N LEU A 93 -7.95 33.27 -2.80
CA LEU A 93 -8.04 34.55 -3.52
C LEU A 93 -8.93 35.60 -2.82
N GLU A 94 -9.55 35.26 -1.69
CA GLU A 94 -10.34 36.18 -0.87
C GLU A 94 -9.63 36.42 0.47
N GLY A 95 -8.55 37.19 0.43
CA GLY A 95 -7.77 37.56 1.61
C GLY A 95 -6.77 38.66 1.27
N SER A 96 -7.28 39.89 1.24
CA SER A 96 -6.56 41.16 1.08
C SER A 96 -5.42 41.36 2.08
#